data_AF-R6Q309-F1
#
_entry.id   AF-R6Q309-F1
#
_cell.length_a   1.000
_cell.length_b   1.000
_cell.length_c   1.000
_cell.angle_alpha   90.00
_cell.angle_beta   90.00
_cell.angle_gamma   90.00
#
_symmetry.space_group_name_H-M   'P 1'
#
loop_
_entity.id
_entity.type
_entity.pdbx_description
1 polymer ?
#
loop_
_entity_poly.entity_id
_entity_poly.type
_entity_poly.pdbx_seq_one_letter_code
_entity_poly.pdbx_strand_id
1 'polypeptide(L)'
;MKSYMTIDRIEGKFAICELEFISTEQSAEVDYWERDTEMIDVPTAMLKDPEQGDVFMVEHEKETLYRIYGKDNEEKRRRIEALKAIMG
;
A
#
# COMPACT_ATOMS: atom_id res chain seq x y z
N MET A 1 10.65 9.22 0.98
CA MET A 1 9.32 9.84 0.84
C MET A 1 8.30 9.01 1.61
N LYS A 2 7.17 9.63 2.01
CA LYS A 2 6.04 8.91 2.59
C LYS A 2 5.04 8.55 1.50
N SER A 3 4.62 7.31 1.45
CA SER A 3 3.65 6.79 0.47
C SER A 3 2.80 5.68 1.09
N TYR A 4 1.97 5.05 0.27
CA TYR A 4 1.23 3.86 0.64
C TYR A 4 1.83 2.61 0.03
N MET A 5 1.64 1.51 0.75
CA MET A 5 1.97 0.16 0.32
C MET A 5 0.76 -0.74 0.57
N THR A 6 0.36 -1.53 -0.42
CA THR A 6 -0.80 -2.44 -0.32
C THR A 6 -0.34 -3.89 -0.39
N ILE A 7 -0.84 -4.75 0.48
CA ILE A 7 -0.55 -6.19 0.38
C ILE A 7 -1.37 -6.79 -0.77
N ASP A 8 -0.71 -7.23 -1.84
CA ASP A 8 -1.34 -7.99 -2.93
C ASP A 8 -1.63 -9.42 -2.49
N ARG A 9 -0.64 -10.09 -1.89
CA ARG A 9 -0.76 -11.48 -1.40
C ARG A 9 0.28 -11.81 -0.34
N ILE A 10 0.05 -12.90 0.40
CA ILE A 10 0.95 -13.40 1.42
C ILE A 10 1.51 -14.76 0.98
N GLU A 11 2.84 -14.86 0.90
CA GLU A 11 3.59 -16.05 0.51
C GLU A 11 4.53 -16.48 1.64
N GLY A 12 4.00 -17.28 2.57
CA GLY A 12 4.77 -17.83 3.69
C GLY A 12 5.30 -16.74 4.64
N LYS A 13 6.60 -16.44 4.55
CA LYS A 13 7.27 -15.44 5.42
C LYS A 13 7.32 -14.03 4.80
N PHE A 14 6.82 -13.88 3.59
CA PHE A 14 6.82 -12.62 2.86
C PHE A 14 5.39 -12.22 2.48
N ALA A 15 5.13 -10.93 2.49
CA ALA A 15 3.99 -10.31 1.84
C ALA A 15 4.51 -9.67 0.56
N ILE A 16 3.87 -9.98 -0.56
CA ILE A 16 4.13 -9.29 -1.83
C ILE A 16 3.25 -8.06 -1.83
N CYS A 17 3.87 -6.89 -1.94
CA CYS A 17 3.19 -5.61 -1.76
C CYS A 17 3.36 -4.71 -2.98
N GLU A 18 2.29 -4.01 -3.35
CA GLU A 18 2.33 -2.88 -4.29
C GLU A 18 2.76 -1.62 -3.52
N LEU A 19 3.96 -1.11 -3.79
CA LEU A 19 4.50 0.12 -3.20
C LEU A 19 4.29 1.30 -4.15
N GLU A 20 3.67 2.38 -3.66
CA GLU A 20 3.49 3.61 -4.44
C GLU A 20 4.77 4.47 -4.49
N PHE A 21 5.12 4.97 -5.67
CA PHE A 21 6.19 5.96 -5.89
C PHE A 21 5.69 7.42 -5.91
N ILE A 22 4.47 7.63 -5.45
CA ILE A 22 3.88 8.96 -5.26
C ILE A 22 3.69 9.25 -3.77
N SER A 23 3.71 10.53 -3.40
CA SER A 23 3.53 10.88 -1.99
C SER A 23 2.10 10.57 -1.53
N THR A 24 1.90 10.42 -0.23
CA THR A 24 0.54 10.29 0.35
C THR A 24 -0.37 11.47 -0.03
N GLU A 25 0.20 12.66 -0.22
CA GLU A 25 -0.52 13.87 -0.66
C GLU A 25 -0.97 13.73 -2.12
N GLN A 26 -0.06 13.35 -3.03
CA GLN A 26 -0.37 13.13 -4.44
C GLN A 26 -1.34 11.97 -4.64
N SER A 27 -1.19 10.91 -3.84
CA SER A 27 -2.08 9.74 -3.82
C SER A 27 -3.52 10.12 -3.47
N ALA A 28 -3.76 11.29 -2.86
CA ALA A 28 -5.11 11.77 -2.64
C ALA A 28 -5.77 12.50 -3.82
N GLU A 29 -4.97 12.89 -4.81
CA GLU A 29 -5.40 13.71 -5.95
C GLU A 29 -5.52 12.89 -7.24
N VAL A 30 -4.99 11.66 -7.27
CA VAL A 30 -4.97 10.79 -8.46
C VAL A 30 -5.73 9.49 -8.24
N ASP A 31 -6.33 9.01 -9.33
CA ASP A 31 -7.03 7.73 -9.35
C ASP A 31 -6.06 6.56 -9.11
N TYR A 32 -6.58 5.46 -8.55
CA TYR A 32 -5.76 4.32 -8.14
C TYR A 32 -4.94 3.70 -9.29
N TRP A 33 -5.52 3.60 -10.48
CA TRP A 33 -4.89 2.99 -11.66
C TRP A 33 -3.84 3.89 -12.34
N GLU A 34 -3.74 5.17 -11.94
CA GLU A 34 -2.75 6.11 -12.49
C GLU A 34 -1.49 6.21 -11.64
N ARG A 35 -1.45 5.48 -10.51
CA ARG A 35 -0.34 5.53 -9.57
C ARG A 35 0.81 4.70 -10.09
N ASP A 36 2.01 5.28 -10.04
CA ASP A 36 3.24 4.55 -10.30
C ASP A 36 3.54 3.64 -9.11
N THR A 37 3.60 2.33 -9.36
CA THR A 37 3.73 1.31 -8.32
C THR A 37 4.73 0.22 -8.70
N GLU A 38 5.40 -0.34 -7.71
CA GLU A 38 6.28 -1.50 -7.88
C GLU A 38 5.99 -2.60 -6.86
N MET A 39 6.16 -3.86 -7.29
CA MET A 39 6.00 -5.02 -6.42
C MET A 39 7.26 -5.22 -5.59
N ILE A 40 7.12 -5.26 -4.27
CA ILE A 40 8.22 -5.53 -3.34
C ILE A 40 7.90 -6.68 -2.39
N ASP A 41 8.93 -7.39 -1.96
CA ASP A 41 8.83 -8.45 -0.96
C ASP A 41 9.08 -7.88 0.43
N VAL A 42 8.07 -7.95 1.31
CA VAL A 42 8.16 -7.45 2.69
C VAL A 42 8.07 -8.62 3.67
N PRO A 43 9.05 -8.80 4.57
CA PRO A 43 8.96 -9.82 5.61
C PRO A 43 7.71 -9.62 6.47
N THR A 44 6.88 -10.65 6.62
CA THR A 44 5.63 -10.56 7.42
C THR A 44 5.88 -10.22 8.88
N ALA A 45 7.07 -10.53 9.40
CA ALA A 45 7.51 -10.16 10.74
C ALA A 45 7.61 -8.63 10.98
N MET A 46 7.70 -7.83 9.90
CA MET A 46 7.68 -6.36 9.98
C MET A 46 6.27 -5.78 9.99
N LEU A 47 5.26 -6.60 9.72
CA LEU A 47 3.87 -6.20 9.58
C LEU A 47 3.06 -6.73 10.77
N LYS A 48 2.20 -5.88 11.33
CA LYS A 48 1.32 -6.28 12.43
C LYS A 48 0.05 -6.92 11.87
N ASP A 49 -0.11 -8.22 12.10
CA ASP A 49 -1.28 -9.03 11.68
C ASP A 49 -1.65 -8.80 10.20
N PRO A 50 -0.73 -9.02 9.24
CA PRO A 50 -0.96 -8.65 7.84
C PRO A 50 -2.07 -9.49 7.19
N GLU A 51 -2.96 -8.83 6.46
CA GLU A 51 -3.98 -9.46 5.62
C GLU A 51 -3.90 -8.93 4.18
N GLN A 52 -4.36 -9.74 3.22
CA GLN A 52 -4.46 -9.30 1.83
C GLN A 52 -5.35 -8.05 1.71
N GLY A 53 -4.91 -7.09 0.90
CA GLY A 53 -5.56 -5.81 0.70
C GLY A 53 -5.37 -4.81 1.84
N ASP A 54 -4.58 -5.13 2.88
CA ASP A 54 -4.19 -4.13 3.87
C ASP A 54 -3.32 -3.05 3.25
N VAL A 55 -3.60 -1.81 3.63
CA VAL A 55 -2.84 -0.63 3.22
C VAL A 55 -2.00 -0.18 4.40
N PHE A 56 -0.72 0.07 4.16
CA PHE A 56 0.24 0.59 5.13
C PHE A 56 0.77 1.93 4.67
N MET A 57 0.90 2.87 5.59
CA MET A 57 1.71 4.07 5.35
C MET A 57 3.18 3.74 5.63
N VAL A 58 4.05 4.04 4.66
CA VAL A 58 5.48 3.70 4.72
C VAL A 58 6.34 4.92 4.40
N GLU A 59 7.61 4.85 4.80
CA GLU A 59 8.67 5.73 4.33
C GLU A 59 9.73 4.92 3.61
N HIS A 60 10.08 5.35 2.40
CA HIS A 60 10.96 4.62 1.51
C HIS A 60 11.72 5.56 0.57
N GLU A 61 12.79 5.06 -0.03
CA GLU A 61 13.46 5.68 -1.18
C GLU A 61 13.64 4.60 -2.24
N LYS A 62 13.01 4.80 -3.40
CA LYS A 62 12.83 3.72 -4.40
C LYS A 62 12.23 2.49 -3.69
N GLU A 63 12.69 1.29 -4.00
CA GLU A 63 12.22 0.03 -3.41
C GLU A 63 12.67 -0.18 -1.94
N THR A 64 13.54 0.69 -1.41
CA THR A 64 14.09 0.52 -0.05
C THR A 64 13.15 1.11 1.00
N LEU A 65 12.47 0.24 1.76
CA LEU A 65 11.66 0.62 2.91
C LEU A 65 12.54 1.00 4.12
N TYR A 66 12.35 2.20 4.65
CA TYR A 66 13.01 2.68 5.87
C TYR A 66 12.13 2.53 7.12
N ARG A 67 10.83 2.75 6.97
CA ARG A 67 9.89 2.72 8.09
C ARG A 67 8.48 2.32 7.66
N ILE A 68 7.81 1.53 8.49
CA ILE A 68 6.38 1.25 8.39
C ILE A 68 5.70 1.95 9.56
N TYR A 69 4.79 2.88 9.27
CA TYR A 69 4.08 3.63 10.32
C TYR A 69 2.92 2.82 10.90
N GLY A 70 2.27 1.98 10.08
CA GLY A 70 1.17 1.12 10.49
C GLY A 70 0.11 1.01 9.39
N LYS A 71 -0.96 0.26 9.69
CA LYS A 71 -2.11 0.12 8.80
C LYS A 71 -2.87 1.44 8.69
N ASP A 72 -3.30 1.78 7.48
CA ASP A 72 -4.17 2.89 7.17
C ASP A 72 -5.55 2.39 6.70
N ASN A 73 -6.46 2.24 7.66
CA ASN A 73 -7.81 1.76 7.40
C ASN A 73 -8.69 2.81 6.69
N GLU A 74 -8.37 4.09 6.82
CA GLU A 74 -9.11 5.17 6.16
C GLU A 74 -8.81 5.16 4.67
N GLU A 75 -7.53 5.03 4.30
CA GLU A 75 -7.12 4.90 2.91
C GLU A 75 -7.64 3.60 2.28
N LYS A 76 -7.59 2.48 2.99
CA LYS A 76 -8.20 1.21 2.54
C LYS A 76 -9.69 1.40 2.21
N ARG A 77 -10.43 2.07 3.09
CA ARG A 77 -11.86 2.35 2.90
C ARG A 77 -12.09 3.25 1.68
N ARG A 78 -11.31 4.31 1.52
CA ARG A 78 -11.40 5.23 0.37
C ARG A 78 -11.21 4.51 -0.96
N ARG A 79 -10.21 3.62 -1.05
CA ARG A 79 -9.97 2.79 -2.25
C ARG A 79 -11.14 1.87 -2.56
N ILE A 80 -11.70 1.21 -1.54
CA ILE A 80 -12.88 0.35 -1.70
C ILE A 80 -14.10 1.15 -2.18
N GLU A 81 -14.32 2.35 -1.64
CA GLU A 81 -15.41 3.24 -2.05
C GLU A 81 -15.24 3.69 -3.52
N ALA A 82 -14.01 4.03 -3.94
CA ALA A 82 -13.71 4.38 -5.33
C ALA A 82 -13.95 3.19 -6.29
N LEU A 83 -13.51 1.98 -5.93
CA LEU A 83 -13.75 0.77 -6.73
C LEU A 83 -15.26 0.48 -6.85
N LYS A 84 -16.03 0.61 -5.77
CA LYS A 84 -17.48 0.43 -5.81
C LYS A 84 -18.18 1.41 -6.74
N ALA A 85 -17.74 2.67 -6.78
CA ALA A 85 -18.31 3.69 -7.66
C ALA A 85 -18.12 3.36 -9.15
N ILE A 86 -17.07 2.61 -9.50
CA ILE A 86 -16.79 2.16 -10.87
C ILE A 86 -17.60 0.91 -11.22
N MET A 87 -17.83 0.03 -10.24
CA MET A 87 -18.49 -1.26 -10.48
C MET A 87 -20.02 -1.19 -10.63
N GLY A 88 -20.67 -0.12 -10.17
CA GLY A 88 -22.13 0.08 -10.32
C GLY A 88 -22.97 -0.77 -9.37
#